data_AF-A0A9P3P111-F1
#
_entry.id   AF-A0A9P3P111-F1
#
_cell.length_a   1.000
_cell.length_b   1.000
_cell.length_c   1.000
_cell.angle_alpha   90.00
_cell.angle_beta   90.00
_cell.angle_gamma   90.00
#
_symmetry.space_group_name_H-M   'P 1'
#
loop_
_entity.id
_entity.type
_entity.pdbx_description
1 polymer ?
#
loop_
_entity_poly.entity_id
_entity_poly.type
_entity_poly.pdbx_seq_one_letter_code
_entity_poly.pdbx_strand_id
1 'polypeptide(L)' 'MPFRTSHDVVGRAVAIAVARGVELSALSLSELRALNPIFEDDVYSFLGVENSISKFRSFGSTGAACVDEQLKFWRDKLQL' A
#
# COMPACT_ATOMS: atom_id res chain seq x y z
N MET A 1 1.61 -8.01 14.47
CA MET A 1 0.38 -8.83 14.36
C MET A 1 0.67 -10.04 13.46
N PRO A 2 0.18 -11.26 13.76
CA PRO A 2 0.30 -12.42 12.87
C PRO A 2 -0.41 -12.19 11.52
N PHE A 3 0.16 -12.73 10.45
CA PHE A 3 -0.31 -12.46 9.07
C PHE A 3 -1.79 -12.80 8.84
N ARG A 4 -2.24 -13.97 9.32
CA ARG A 4 -3.64 -14.40 9.18
C ARG A 4 -4.60 -13.41 9.87
N THR A 5 -4.23 -12.96 11.08
CA THR A 5 -5.03 -12.00 11.84
C THR A 5 -5.09 -10.64 11.13
N SER A 6 -3.96 -10.15 10.59
CA SER A 6 -3.95 -8.88 9.85
C SER A 6 -4.77 -8.97 8.56
N HIS A 7 -4.69 -10.11 7.85
CA HIS A 7 -5.47 -10.34 6.64
C HIS A 7 -6.98 -10.33 6.94
N ASP A 8 -7.42 -10.99 8.02
CA ASP A 8 -8.84 -10.99 8.42
C ASP A 8 -9.33 -9.58 8.81
N VAL A 9 -8.52 -8.80 9.54
CA VAL A 9 -8.84 -7.41 9.90
C VAL A 9 -9.02 -6.54 8.65
N VAL A 10 -8.07 -6.60 7.72
CA VAL A 10 -8.11 -5.83 6.46
C VAL A 10 -9.29 -6.29 5.59
N GLY A 11 -9.58 -7.58 5.53
CA GLY A 11 -10.74 -8.10 4.80
C GLY A 11 -12.06 -7.51 5.27
N ARG A 12 -12.24 -7.33 6.59
CA ARG A 12 -13.42 -6.64 7.15
C ARG A 12 -13.45 -5.15 6.78
N ALA A 13 -12.30 -4.47 6.79
CA ALA A 13 -12.21 -3.07 6.39
C ALA A 13 -12.64 -2.89 4.92
N VAL A 14 -12.13 -3.76 4.03
CA VAL A 14 -12.51 -3.76 2.61
C VAL A 14 -14.00 -4.05 2.43
N ALA A 15 -14.57 -5.00 3.17
CA ALA A 15 -15.99 -5.29 3.11
C ALA A 15 -16.86 -4.07 3.48
N ILE A 16 -16.46 -3.29 4.49
CA ILE A 16 -17.14 -2.04 4.86
C ILE A 16 -17.03 -1.00 3.74
N ALA A 17 -15.82 -0.80 3.19
CA ALA A 17 -15.59 0.16 2.11
C ALA A 17 -16.43 -0.18 0.86
N VAL A 18 -16.45 -1.45 0.47
CA VAL A 18 -17.26 -1.95 -0.66
C VAL A 18 -18.75 -1.77 -0.41
N ALA A 19 -19.25 -2.11 0.79
CA ALA A 19 -20.66 -1.93 1.14
C ALA A 19 -21.10 -0.45 1.08
N ARG A 20 -20.17 0.47 1.33
CA ARG A 20 -20.40 1.92 1.25
C ARG A 20 -20.12 2.52 -0.12
N GLY A 21 -19.53 1.76 -1.05
CA GLY A 21 -19.12 2.28 -2.36
C GLY A 21 -18.02 3.34 -2.28
N VAL A 22 -17.13 3.25 -1.28
CA VAL A 22 -16.02 4.19 -1.07
C VAL A 22 -14.67 3.48 -1.14
N GLU A 23 -13.60 4.25 -1.32
CA GLU A 23 -12.25 3.73 -1.22
C GLU A 23 -11.89 3.36 0.23
N LEU A 24 -10.94 2.45 0.42
CA LEU A 24 -10.47 2.06 1.75
C LEU A 24 -9.89 3.25 2.55
N SER A 25 -9.26 4.20 1.85
CA SER A 25 -8.73 5.47 2.38
C SER A 25 -9.83 6.40 2.93
N ALA A 26 -11.09 6.21 2.52
CA ALA A 26 -12.21 7.02 2.98
C ALA A 26 -12.81 6.54 4.32
N LEU A 27 -12.36 5.39 4.84
CA LEU A 27 -12.72 4.95 6.19
C LEU A 27 -12.02 5.84 7.22
N SER A 28 -12.77 6.32 8.20
CA SER A 28 -12.22 7.14 9.29
C SER A 28 -11.35 6.32 10.25
N LEU A 29 -10.45 6.99 10.97
CA LEU A 29 -9.55 6.32 11.91
C LEU A 29 -10.33 5.62 13.03
N SER A 30 -11.46 6.18 13.45
CA SER A 30 -12.35 5.55 14.43
C SER A 30 -12.95 4.25 13.90
N GLU A 31 -13.35 4.19 12.63
CA GLU A 31 -13.85 2.97 11.99
C GLU A 31 -12.76 1.90 11.87
N LEU A 32 -11.54 2.29 11.49
CA LEU A 32 -10.40 1.38 11.44
C LEU A 32 -10.06 0.86 12.85
N ARG A 33 -9.98 1.75 13.85
CA ARG A 33 -9.72 1.39 15.25
C ARG A 33 -10.80 0.50 15.85
N ALA A 34 -12.06 0.62 15.40
CA ALA A 34 -13.13 -0.29 15.79
C ALA A 34 -12.89 -1.73 15.29
N LEU A 35 -12.17 -1.92 14.18
CA LEU A 35 -11.75 -3.24 13.69
C LEU A 35 -10.52 -3.77 14.41
N ASN A 36 -9.56 -2.89 14.71
CA ASN A 36 -8.39 -3.20 15.51
C ASN A 36 -7.73 -1.92 16.07
N PRO A 37 -7.44 -1.82 17.37
CA PRO A 37 -6.86 -0.61 17.96
C PRO A 37 -5.43 -0.30 17.50
N ILE A 38 -4.77 -1.19 16.74
CA ILE A 38 -3.42 -0.98 16.20
C ILE A 38 -3.36 0.11 15.11
N PHE A 39 -4.51 0.49 14.53
CA PHE A 39 -4.53 1.52 13.50
C PHE A 39 -4.28 2.90 14.11
N GLU A 40 -3.32 3.60 13.52
CA GLU A 40 -2.92 4.97 13.84
C GLU A 40 -3.07 5.86 12.61
N ASP A 41 -2.92 7.18 12.78
CA ASP A 41 -3.05 8.16 11.68
C ASP A 41 -2.08 7.90 10.51
N ASP A 42 -0.96 7.21 10.77
CA ASP A 42 0.01 6.85 9.74
C ASP A 42 -0.54 5.88 8.69
N VAL A 43 -1.65 5.19 8.96
CA VAL A 43 -2.30 4.25 8.02
C VAL A 43 -2.56 4.89 6.66
N TYR A 44 -2.96 6.16 6.64
CA TYR A 44 -3.29 6.89 5.41
C TYR A 44 -2.05 7.17 4.54
N SER A 45 -0.84 7.12 5.12
CA SER A 45 0.41 7.19 4.36
C SER A 45 0.76 5.91 3.60
N PHE A 46 0.04 4.81 3.86
CA PHE A 46 0.21 3.52 3.18
C PHE A 46 -0.91 3.24 2.16
N LEU A 47 -2.08 3.88 2.32
CA LEU A 47 -3.22 3.71 1.42
C LEU A 47 -3.07 4.60 0.18
N GLY A 48 -3.48 4.09 -0.97
CA GLY A 48 -3.36 4.77 -2.27
C GLY A 48 -2.29 4.16 -3.17
N VAL A 49 -2.45 4.36 -4.48
CA VAL A 49 -1.61 3.72 -5.50
C VAL A 49 -0.16 4.21 -5.39
N GLU A 50 0.03 5.53 -5.30
CA GLU A 50 1.35 6.16 -5.21
C GLU A 50 2.06 5.74 -3.92
N ASN A 51 1.33 5.76 -2.80
CA ASN A 51 1.85 5.35 -1.50
C ASN A 51 2.27 3.88 -1.50
N SER A 52 1.46 2.99 -2.11
CA SER A 52 1.79 1.57 -2.27
C SER A 52 3.04 1.37 -3.12
N ILE A 53 3.11 2.01 -4.30
CA ILE A 53 4.26 1.93 -5.22
C ILE A 53 5.55 2.41 -4.54
N SER A 54 5.49 3.47 -3.74
CA SER A 54 6.66 4.05 -3.05
C SER A 54 7.35 3.11 -2.04
N LYS A 55 6.67 2.06 -1.60
CA LYS A 55 7.20 1.05 -0.65
C LYS A 55 8.00 -0.04 -1.34
N PHE A 56 7.84 -0.21 -2.66
CA PHE A 56 8.63 -1.15 -3.44
C PHE A 56 10.03 -0.57 -3.68
N ARG A 57 10.97 -0.87 -2.78
CA ARG A 57 12.35 -0.35 -2.84
C ARG A 57 13.43 -1.43 -2.96
N SER A 58 13.02 -2.69 -2.87
CA SER A 58 13.94 -3.81 -3.05
C SER A 58 14.39 -3.89 -4.51
N PHE A 59 15.59 -4.40 -4.73
CA PHE A 59 16.15 -4.58 -6.06
C PHE A 59 15.16 -5.28 -7.00
N GLY A 60 14.96 -4.70 -8.19
CA GLY A 60 14.06 -5.24 -9.22
C GLY A 60 12.56 -5.04 -8.96
N SER A 61 12.18 -4.32 -7.90
CA SER A 61 10.77 -4.03 -7.61
C SER A 61 10.20 -2.91 -8.50
N THR A 62 8.88 -2.68 -8.41
CA THR A 62 8.16 -1.73 -9.27
C THR A 62 8.21 -0.27 -8.79
N GLY A 63 8.94 0.03 -7.71
CA GLY A 63 9.02 1.42 -7.24
C GLY A 63 9.81 2.29 -8.20
N ALA A 64 9.45 3.58 -8.24
CA ALA A 64 10.00 4.54 -9.19
C ALA A 64 11.55 4.56 -9.22
N ALA A 65 12.20 4.51 -8.05
CA ALA A 65 13.66 4.48 -7.96
C ALA A 65 14.25 3.21 -8.60
N CYS A 66 13.65 2.04 -8.33
CA CYS A 66 14.09 0.78 -8.92
C CYS A 66 13.87 0.75 -10.44
N VAL A 67 12.74 1.31 -10.91
CA VAL A 67 12.46 1.41 -12.34
C VAL A 67 13.46 2.36 -13.02
N ASP A 68 13.79 3.49 -12.41
CA ASP A 68 14.80 4.42 -12.94
C ASP A 68 16.19 3.78 -13.02
N GLU A 69 16.60 3.05 -11.98
CA GLU A 69 17.84 2.27 -12.00
C GLU A 69 17.86 1.23 -13.13
N GLN A 70 16.75 0.51 -13.35
CA GLN A 70 16.64 -0.46 -14.44
C GLN A 70 16.67 0.22 -15.80
N LEU A 71 16.00 1.37 -15.96
CA LEU A 71 16.04 2.15 -17.19
C LEU A 71 17.45 2.63 -17.51
N LYS A 72 18.17 3.15 -16.51
CA LYS A 72 19.56 3.56 -16.67
C LYS A 72 20.45 2.38 -17.09
N PHE A 73 20.33 1.24 -16.41
CA PHE A 73 21.09 0.04 -16.73
C PHE A 73 20.90 -0.38 -18.19
N TRP A 74 19.66 -0.41 -18.69
CA TRP A 74 19.38 -0.82 -20.06
C TRP A 74 19.79 0.23 -21.10
N ARG A 75 19.66 1.52 -20.80
CA ARG A 75 20.19 2.61 -21.64
C ARG A 75 21.70 2.47 -21.84
N ASP A 76 22.45 2.33 -20.74
CA ASP A 76 23.90 2.14 -20.77
C ASP A 76 24.28 0.87 -21.56
N LYS A 77 23.54 -0.23 -21.37
CA LYS A 77 23.81 -1.51 -22.04
C LYS A 77 23.47 -1.53 -23.53
N LEU A 78 22.44 -0.79 -23.94
CA LEU A 78 21.96 -0.72 -25.33
C LEU A 78 22.56 0.45 -26.11
N GLN A 79 23.37 1.29 -25.46
CA GLN A 79 23.94 2.51 -26.05
C GLN A 79 22.85 3.49 -26.54
N LEU A 80 21.78 3.62 -25.74
CA LEU A 80 20.69 4.58 -25.92
C LEU A 80 20.84 5.71 -24.89
#